data_AF-A0ABD3FET8-F1
#
_entry.id   AF-A0ABD3FET8-F1
#
_cell.length_a   1.000
_cell.length_b   1.000
_cell.length_c   1.000
_cell.angle_alpha   90.00
_cell.angle_beta   90.00
_cell.angle_gamma   90.00
#
_symmetry.space_group_name_H-M   'P 1'
#
loop_
_entity.id
_entity.type
_entity.pdbx_description
1 polymer ?
#
loop_
_entity_poly.entity_id
_entity_poly.type
_entity_poly.pdbx_seq_one_letter_code
_entity_poly.pdbx_strand_id
1 'polypeptide(L)'
;MAGRRQVIHANDVVNAKEDLSARLERPAPLVDEDGDAYWGPSVVCAATTWEDFERWLNVNEGRLKRWDFEPLNDGTDRGIVVIYSLPSKVHEDAAHSIANSVEDELRAGPEIVAKNQMQVLLTPVDLDVGGGVLAAAHNAPFPNVIIEVAYKNGSLPLLRAKLQRWMDHDTSVQVAIGIKIFVGPVTSRRVAILHRRG
;
A
#
# COMPACT_ATOMS: atom_id res chain seq x y z
N MET A 1 -6.24 29.02 -20.82
CA MET A 1 -4.92 28.51 -21.25
C MET A 1 -4.90 27.02 -20.98
N ALA A 2 -4.79 26.18 -22.01
CA ALA A 2 -4.75 24.73 -21.82
C ALA A 2 -3.40 24.37 -21.19
N GLY A 3 -3.42 24.04 -19.90
CA GLY A 3 -2.23 23.60 -19.17
C GLY A 3 -1.61 22.38 -19.84
N ARG A 4 -0.31 22.44 -20.08
CA ARG A 4 0.48 21.34 -20.63
C ARG A 4 0.29 20.12 -19.73
N ARG A 5 -0.27 19.03 -20.25
CA ARG A 5 -0.45 17.77 -19.51
C ARG A 5 0.89 17.33 -18.94
N GLN A 6 0.98 17.22 -17.61
CA GLN A 6 2.13 16.61 -16.95
C GLN A 6 1.95 15.09 -17.06
N VAL A 7 2.73 14.49 -17.95
CA VAL A 7 2.68 13.05 -18.23
C VAL A 7 3.75 12.38 -17.37
N ILE A 8 3.36 11.39 -16.58
CA ILE A 8 4.32 10.51 -15.90
C ILE A 8 5.01 9.67 -16.98
N HIS A 9 6.32 9.78 -17.09
CA HIS A 9 7.11 8.97 -18.00
C HIS A 9 7.54 7.67 -17.32
N ALA A 10 7.75 6.63 -18.13
CA ALA A 10 8.32 5.37 -17.68
C ALA A 10 9.61 5.56 -16.87
N ASN A 11 10.46 6.50 -17.30
CA ASN A 11 11.72 6.81 -16.66
C ASN A 11 11.54 7.47 -15.29
N ASP A 12 10.45 8.21 -15.06
CA ASP A 12 10.19 8.82 -13.76
C ASP A 12 9.99 7.73 -12.68
N VAL A 13 9.31 6.65 -13.04
CA VAL A 13 9.12 5.48 -12.17
C VAL A 13 10.44 4.77 -11.89
N VAL A 14 11.27 4.57 -12.91
CA VAL A 14 12.59 3.92 -12.77
C VAL A 14 13.48 4.77 -11.87
N ASN A 15 13.61 6.06 -12.16
CA ASN A 15 14.42 7.00 -11.40
C ASN A 15 13.98 7.07 -9.93
N ALA A 16 12.68 7.14 -9.66
CA ALA A 16 12.17 7.17 -8.29
C ALA A 16 12.49 5.89 -7.51
N LYS A 17 12.38 4.72 -8.16
CA LYS A 17 12.73 3.43 -7.55
C LYS A 17 14.22 3.32 -7.27
N GLU A 18 15.07 3.72 -8.22
CA GLU A 18 16.52 3.70 -8.06
C GLU A 18 16.99 4.66 -6.96
N ASP A 19 16.43 5.88 -6.92
CA ASP A 19 16.68 6.86 -5.86
C ASP A 19 16.29 6.33 -4.48
N LEU A 20 15.08 5.76 -4.35
CA LEU A 20 14.63 5.16 -3.10
C LEU A 20 15.54 3.99 -2.69
N SER A 21 15.86 3.09 -3.63
CA SER A 21 16.74 1.95 -3.37
C SER A 21 18.11 2.41 -2.88
N ALA A 22 18.71 3.40 -3.53
CA ALA A 22 20.02 3.94 -3.16
C ALA A 22 20.03 4.58 -1.76
N ARG A 23 18.92 5.22 -1.35
CA ARG A 23 18.77 5.76 0.01
C ARG A 23 18.65 4.66 1.06
N LEU A 24 17.89 3.61 0.76
CA LEU A 24 17.64 2.49 1.68
C LEU A 24 18.88 1.65 2.02
N GLU A 25 19.97 1.77 1.25
CA GLU A 25 21.28 1.13 1.52
C GLU A 25 22.14 1.90 2.53
N ARG A 26 21.72 3.11 2.93
CA ARG A 26 22.45 3.97 3.87
C ARG A 26 21.76 3.99 5.23
N PRO A 27 22.44 4.37 6.33
CA PRO A 27 21.76 4.64 7.59
C PRO A 27 20.64 5.67 7.38
N ALA A 28 19.50 5.43 8.04
CA ALA A 28 18.39 6.36 7.95
C ALA A 28 18.83 7.75 8.47
N PRO A 29 18.58 8.83 7.72
CA PRO A 29 18.90 10.18 8.16
C PRO A 29 18.00 10.66 9.29
N LEU A 30 16.80 10.07 9.43
CA LEU A 30 15.75 10.51 10.33
C LEU A 30 15.11 9.34 11.08
N VAL A 31 14.41 9.68 12.15
CA VAL A 31 13.49 8.80 12.86
C VAL A 31 12.08 9.38 12.68
N ASP A 32 11.11 8.56 12.31
CA ASP A 32 9.71 8.99 12.15
C ASP A 32 8.98 9.14 13.50
N GLU A 33 7.72 9.58 13.44
CA GLU A 33 6.87 9.76 14.62
C GLU A 33 6.60 8.46 15.38
N ASP A 34 6.76 7.30 14.72
CA ASP A 34 6.63 5.98 15.35
C ASP A 34 7.92 5.52 16.03
N GLY A 35 8.99 6.30 15.93
CA GLY A 35 10.32 5.92 16.42
C GLY A 35 11.07 4.97 15.48
N ASP A 36 10.64 4.82 14.22
CA ASP A 36 11.29 3.96 13.23
C ASP A 36 12.27 4.73 12.33
N ALA A 37 13.19 3.99 11.73
CA ALA A 37 14.14 4.50 10.75
C ALA A 37 13.41 5.03 9.49
N TYR A 38 13.71 6.27 9.08
CA TYR A 38 13.04 6.96 7.98
C TYR A 38 14.02 7.59 6.98
N TRP A 39 13.86 7.25 5.70
CA TRP A 39 14.67 7.70 4.56
C TRP A 39 13.95 8.73 3.66
N GLY A 40 12.67 9.00 3.93
CA GLY A 40 11.82 9.86 3.11
C GLY A 40 11.28 9.17 1.85
N PRO A 41 10.16 9.67 1.29
CA PRO A 41 9.61 9.16 0.04
C PRO A 41 10.49 9.54 -1.16
N SER A 42 10.31 8.86 -2.29
CA SER A 42 10.78 9.32 -3.59
C SER A 42 9.62 9.84 -4.43
N VAL A 43 9.80 10.98 -5.08
CA VAL A 43 8.77 11.62 -5.89
C VAL A 43 8.81 11.02 -7.29
N VAL A 44 7.70 10.43 -7.71
CA VAL A 44 7.49 9.94 -9.08
C VAL A 44 6.99 11.09 -9.96
N CYS A 45 6.05 11.89 -9.46
CA CYS A 45 5.52 13.03 -10.19
C CYS A 45 5.22 14.18 -9.22
N ALA A 46 5.81 15.35 -9.47
CA ALA A 46 5.69 16.50 -8.58
C ALA A 46 4.34 17.23 -8.67
N ALA A 47 3.60 17.05 -9.76
CA ALA A 47 2.26 17.61 -9.92
C ALA A 47 1.51 16.86 -11.03
N THR A 48 0.38 16.26 -10.68
CA THR A 48 -0.57 15.67 -11.62
C THR A 48 -1.97 15.66 -11.01
N THR A 49 -3.02 15.57 -11.82
CA THR A 49 -4.38 15.36 -11.30
C THR A 49 -4.60 13.88 -10.99
N TRP A 50 -5.57 13.57 -10.13
CA TRP A 50 -5.95 12.18 -9.89
C TRP A 50 -6.39 11.50 -11.21
N GLU A 51 -7.21 12.18 -12.01
CA GLU A 51 -7.73 11.65 -13.28
C GLU A 51 -6.60 11.31 -14.28
N ASP A 52 -5.61 12.20 -14.43
CA ASP A 52 -4.49 11.96 -15.33
C ASP A 52 -3.59 10.83 -14.83
N PHE A 53 -3.43 10.72 -13.50
CA PHE A 53 -2.66 9.65 -12.91
C PHE A 53 -3.36 8.29 -13.01
N GLU A 54 -4.66 8.23 -12.75
CA GLU A 54 -5.49 7.04 -12.93
C GLU A 54 -5.45 6.55 -14.38
N ARG A 55 -5.59 7.46 -15.34
CA ARG A 55 -5.45 7.14 -16.77
C ARG A 55 -4.07 6.58 -17.09
N TRP A 56 -3.02 7.12 -16.48
CA TRP A 56 -1.67 6.60 -16.66
C TRP A 56 -1.50 5.20 -16.09
N LEU A 57 -2.04 4.93 -14.89
CA LEU A 57 -2.00 3.63 -14.24
C LEU A 57 -2.68 2.54 -15.07
N ASN A 58 -3.85 2.83 -15.63
CA ASN A 58 -4.60 1.90 -16.49
C ASN A 58 -3.81 1.47 -17.73
N VAL A 59 -2.87 2.29 -18.21
CA VAL A 59 -1.99 1.96 -19.35
C VAL A 59 -0.66 1.34 -18.91
N ASN A 60 -0.29 1.52 -17.64
CA ASN A 60 1.01 1.13 -17.08
C ASN A 60 0.82 0.19 -15.87
N GLU A 61 -0.17 -0.70 -15.96
CA GLU A 61 -0.52 -1.63 -14.91
C GLU A 61 0.72 -2.40 -14.41
N GLY A 62 0.84 -2.54 -13.09
CA GLY A 62 1.96 -3.21 -12.43
C GLY A 62 3.32 -2.50 -12.47
N ARG A 63 3.47 -1.40 -13.23
CA ARG A 63 4.76 -0.69 -13.32
C ARG A 63 5.09 0.10 -12.06
N LEU A 64 4.08 0.72 -11.45
CA LEU A 64 4.22 1.45 -10.19
C LEU A 64 3.41 0.73 -9.11
N LYS A 65 4.12 0.19 -8.12
CA LYS A 65 3.55 -0.45 -6.93
C LYS A 65 3.92 0.37 -5.71
N ARG A 66 3.15 0.23 -4.62
CA ARG A 66 3.39 0.87 -3.32
C ARG A 66 3.53 2.41 -3.41
N TRP A 67 2.63 3.05 -4.15
CA TRP A 67 2.59 4.50 -4.33
C TRP A 67 1.49 5.15 -3.47
N ASP A 68 1.62 6.44 -3.24
CA ASP A 68 0.57 7.29 -2.68
C ASP A 68 0.39 8.55 -3.55
N PHE A 69 -0.86 8.99 -3.67
CA PHE A 69 -1.20 10.28 -4.28
C PHE A 69 -1.52 11.26 -3.14
N GLU A 70 -0.71 12.30 -3.00
CA GLU A 70 -0.83 13.30 -1.95
C GLU A 70 -1.37 14.61 -2.55
N PRO A 71 -2.62 14.99 -2.27
CA PRO A 71 -3.18 16.24 -2.77
C PRO A 71 -2.36 17.47 -2.34
N LEU A 72 -2.19 18.41 -3.25
CA LEU A 72 -1.62 19.71 -2.95
C LEU A 72 -2.69 20.58 -2.27
N ASN A 73 -2.30 21.26 -1.20
CA ASN A 73 -3.16 22.24 -0.51
C ASN A 73 -3.22 23.60 -1.24
N ASP A 74 -3.27 23.58 -2.57
CA ASP A 74 -3.28 24.78 -3.43
C ASP A 74 -4.63 24.99 -4.14
N GLY A 75 -5.62 24.11 -3.90
CA GLY A 75 -6.95 24.18 -4.48
C GLY A 75 -7.00 23.84 -5.98
N THR A 76 -5.96 23.22 -6.53
CA THR A 76 -5.85 22.93 -7.97
C THR A 76 -6.23 21.49 -8.36
N ASP A 77 -6.80 20.71 -7.44
CA ASP A 77 -7.08 19.26 -7.58
C ASP A 77 -5.86 18.41 -8.02
N ARG A 78 -4.66 18.99 -7.94
CA ARG A 78 -3.40 18.32 -8.24
C ARG A 78 -2.83 17.72 -6.98
N GLY A 79 -2.00 16.71 -7.17
CA GLY A 79 -1.25 16.04 -6.13
C GLY A 79 0.13 15.62 -6.60
N ILE A 80 0.91 15.15 -5.64
CA ILE A 80 2.22 14.56 -5.82
C ILE A 80 2.04 13.05 -5.80
N VAL A 81 2.65 12.35 -6.77
CA VAL A 81 2.75 10.89 -6.72
C VAL A 81 4.10 10.53 -6.12
N VAL A 82 4.07 9.80 -5.02
CA VAL A 82 5.27 9.39 -4.27
C VAL A 82 5.30 7.89 -4.05
N ILE A 83 6.50 7.35 -3.83
CA ILE A 83 6.71 6.00 -3.31
C ILE A 83 7.43 6.07 -1.97
N TYR A 84 6.82 5.47 -0.95
CA TYR A 84 7.44 5.33 0.36
C TYR A 84 8.26 4.03 0.45
N SER A 85 7.82 2.97 -0.21
CA SER A 85 8.35 1.63 -0.02
C SER A 85 8.56 0.92 -1.36
N LEU A 86 9.59 0.07 -1.41
CA LEU A 86 9.81 -0.86 -2.51
C LEU A 86 9.33 -2.26 -2.11
N PRO A 87 8.82 -3.07 -3.05
CA PRO A 87 8.64 -4.49 -2.82
C PRO A 87 9.92 -5.12 -2.27
N SER A 88 9.78 -5.95 -1.25
CA SER A 88 10.92 -6.64 -0.64
C SER A 88 10.46 -7.99 -0.08
N LYS A 89 11.42 -8.90 0.07
CA LYS A 89 11.18 -10.22 0.64
C LYS A 89 10.57 -10.16 2.05
N VAL A 90 10.88 -9.12 2.84
CA VAL A 90 10.28 -8.91 4.16
C VAL A 90 8.77 -8.71 4.07
N HIS A 91 8.29 -8.01 3.03
CA HIS A 91 6.86 -7.85 2.81
C HIS A 91 6.20 -9.18 2.44
N GLU A 92 6.82 -9.92 1.51
CA GLU A 92 6.32 -11.21 1.03
C GLU A 92 6.28 -12.25 2.16
N ASP A 93 7.39 -12.43 2.88
CA ASP A 93 7.51 -13.37 3.99
C ASP A 93 6.52 -13.05 5.11
N ALA A 94 6.35 -11.75 5.43
CA ALA A 94 5.39 -11.33 6.45
C ALA A 94 3.95 -11.63 6.00
N ALA A 95 3.55 -11.15 4.82
CA ALA A 95 2.22 -11.40 4.25
C ALA A 95 1.89 -12.90 4.19
N HIS A 96 2.83 -13.70 3.69
CA HIS A 96 2.68 -15.15 3.58
C HIS A 96 2.52 -15.83 4.94
N SER A 97 3.35 -15.46 5.93
CA SER A 97 3.27 -16.02 7.28
C SER A 97 1.91 -15.77 7.94
N ILE A 98 1.33 -14.58 7.74
CA ILE A 98 0.03 -14.22 8.32
C ILE A 98 -1.07 -14.96 7.60
N ALA A 99 -1.03 -15.00 6.26
CA ALA A 99 -2.04 -15.68 5.47
C ALA A 99 -2.11 -17.16 5.84
N ASN A 100 -0.96 -17.83 5.97
CA ASN A 100 -0.91 -19.22 6.44
C ASN A 100 -1.51 -19.37 7.84
N SER A 101 -1.22 -18.44 8.76
CA SER A 101 -1.80 -18.46 10.12
C SER A 101 -3.33 -18.30 10.09
N VAL A 102 -3.84 -17.43 9.22
CA VAL A 102 -5.29 -17.25 9.02
C VAL A 102 -5.91 -18.51 8.42
N GLU A 103 -5.27 -19.13 7.42
CA GLU A 103 -5.74 -20.37 6.82
C GLU A 103 -5.77 -21.53 7.82
N ASP A 104 -4.74 -21.67 8.65
CA ASP A 104 -4.65 -22.73 9.65
C ASP A 104 -5.76 -22.60 10.70
N GLU A 105 -6.04 -21.38 11.19
CA GLU A 105 -7.17 -21.11 12.11
C GLU A 105 -8.53 -21.43 11.46
N LEU A 106 -8.70 -21.13 10.17
CA LEU A 106 -9.93 -21.46 9.44
C LEU A 106 -10.13 -22.97 9.27
N ARG A 107 -9.04 -23.73 9.09
CA ARG A 107 -9.09 -25.19 8.98
C ARG A 107 -9.35 -25.88 10.32
N ALA A 108 -8.97 -25.25 11.44
CA ALA A 108 -9.14 -25.78 12.79
C ALA A 108 -10.54 -25.53 13.40
N GLY A 109 -11.36 -24.67 12.80
CA GLY A 109 -12.72 -24.35 13.27
C GLY A 109 -13.75 -25.46 12.97
N PRO A 110 -14.80 -25.62 13.81
CA PRO A 110 -15.84 -26.63 13.58
C PRO A 110 -16.77 -26.22 12.43
N GLU A 111 -16.93 -27.11 11.44
CA GLU A 111 -18.01 -27.12 10.43
C GLU A 111 -18.40 -25.75 9.80
N ILE A 112 -17.43 -24.91 9.47
CA ILE A 112 -17.66 -23.92 8.42
C ILE A 112 -17.66 -24.70 7.11
N VAL A 113 -18.83 -25.25 6.78
CA VAL A 113 -19.16 -25.73 5.44
C VAL A 113 -18.67 -24.67 4.47
N ALA A 114 -17.59 -24.99 3.76
CA ALA A 114 -16.95 -24.20 2.72
C ALA A 114 -17.95 -23.98 1.56
N LYS A 115 -18.96 -23.14 1.80
CA LYS A 115 -19.95 -22.69 0.82
C LYS A 115 -19.65 -21.30 0.29
N ASN A 116 -18.69 -20.61 0.88
CA ASN A 116 -17.99 -19.53 0.22
C ASN A 116 -16.55 -19.99 0.06
N GLN A 117 -16.15 -20.23 -1.18
CA GLN A 117 -14.75 -20.11 -1.57
C GLN A 117 -14.32 -18.70 -1.15
N MET A 118 -13.82 -18.57 0.08
CA MET A 118 -13.18 -17.36 0.51
C MET A 118 -11.95 -17.28 -0.38
N GLN A 119 -12.03 -16.47 -1.43
CA GLN A 119 -10.84 -16.00 -2.10
C GLN A 119 -10.07 -15.22 -1.05
N VAL A 120 -9.23 -15.94 -0.29
CA VAL A 120 -8.00 -15.39 0.26
C VAL A 120 -7.20 -15.06 -0.97
N LEU A 121 -7.54 -13.92 -1.55
CA LEU A 121 -6.83 -13.33 -2.64
C LEU A 121 -5.53 -12.87 -1.98
N LEU A 122 -4.57 -13.80 -1.92
CA LEU A 122 -3.14 -13.53 -1.79
C LEU A 122 -2.77 -12.73 -3.03
N THR A 123 -3.27 -11.49 -3.13
CA THR A 123 -3.35 -10.61 -4.30
C THR A 123 -3.11 -11.31 -5.64
N PRO A 124 -4.16 -11.51 -6.48
CA PRO A 124 -3.88 -11.89 -7.85
C PRO A 124 -3.04 -10.76 -8.45
N VAL A 125 -2.43 -11.07 -9.58
CA VAL A 125 -1.52 -10.19 -10.33
C VAL A 125 -2.08 -8.78 -10.61
N ASP A 126 -3.37 -8.53 -10.34
CA ASP A 126 -4.11 -7.31 -10.71
C ASP A 126 -4.72 -6.54 -9.51
N LEU A 127 -4.45 -6.92 -8.25
CA LEU A 127 -4.80 -6.11 -7.05
C LEU A 127 -3.53 -5.67 -6.33
N ASP A 128 -2.60 -5.10 -7.10
CA ASP A 128 -1.28 -4.71 -6.62
C ASP A 128 -1.39 -3.68 -5.47
N VAL A 129 -0.94 -4.12 -4.30
CA VAL A 129 -0.72 -3.26 -3.13
C VAL A 129 0.16 -2.08 -3.55
N GLY A 130 -0.49 -0.93 -3.70
CA GLY A 130 0.11 0.25 -4.30
C GLY A 130 -0.89 1.24 -4.82
N GLY A 131 -2.06 0.79 -5.28
CA GLY A 131 -3.21 1.66 -5.41
C GLY A 131 -3.71 2.07 -4.03
N GLY A 132 -3.91 3.37 -3.78
CA GLY A 132 -4.89 3.76 -2.77
C GLY A 132 -6.22 3.07 -3.07
N VAL A 133 -7.09 2.91 -2.09
CA VAL A 133 -8.49 2.47 -2.29
C VAL A 133 -9.17 3.22 -3.44
N LEU A 134 -8.74 4.45 -3.70
CA LEU A 134 -9.11 5.31 -4.82
C LEU A 134 -8.85 4.69 -6.22
N ALA A 135 -7.83 3.84 -6.38
CA ALA A 135 -7.50 3.18 -7.64
C ALA A 135 -8.40 1.97 -7.94
N ALA A 136 -9.15 1.48 -6.94
CA ALA A 136 -10.15 0.47 -7.16
C ALA A 136 -11.44 1.15 -7.62
N ALA A 137 -11.86 0.87 -8.86
CA ALA A 137 -13.11 1.38 -9.39
C ALA A 137 -14.29 1.04 -8.47
N HIS A 138 -15.30 1.93 -8.41
CA HIS A 138 -16.55 1.63 -7.70
C HIS A 138 -17.12 0.31 -8.24
N ASN A 139 -17.40 -0.65 -7.36
CA ASN A 139 -17.89 -2.01 -7.65
C ASN A 139 -16.86 -3.02 -8.19
N ALA A 140 -15.55 -2.82 -8.02
CA ALA A 140 -14.58 -3.91 -8.21
C ALA A 140 -14.85 -5.04 -7.19
N PRO A 141 -14.63 -6.33 -7.53
CA PRO A 141 -14.74 -7.40 -6.55
C PRO A 141 -13.61 -7.27 -5.53
N PHE A 142 -13.89 -6.68 -4.37
CA PHE A 142 -12.89 -6.55 -3.31
C PHE A 142 -12.76 -7.86 -2.53
N PRO A 143 -11.53 -8.24 -2.13
CA PRO A 143 -11.34 -9.40 -1.28
C PRO A 143 -12.01 -9.19 0.08
N ASN A 144 -12.54 -10.27 0.68
CA ASN A 144 -13.15 -10.20 2.02
C ASN A 144 -12.12 -9.91 3.13
N VAL A 145 -10.86 -10.30 2.91
CA VAL A 145 -9.76 -10.11 3.83
C VAL A 145 -8.60 -9.45 3.09
N ILE A 146 -8.03 -8.39 3.66
CA ILE A 146 -6.79 -7.78 3.16
C ILE A 146 -5.69 -7.83 4.20
N ILE A 147 -4.45 -7.88 3.73
CA ILE A 147 -3.25 -7.84 4.55
C ILE A 147 -2.33 -6.77 3.97
N GLU A 148 -2.01 -5.76 4.79
CA GLU A 148 -1.12 -4.66 4.44
C GLU A 148 0.11 -4.69 5.34
N VAL A 149 1.30 -4.69 4.75
CA VAL A 149 2.57 -4.70 5.50
C VAL A 149 3.29 -3.39 5.29
N ALA A 150 3.52 -2.63 6.36
CA ALA A 150 4.36 -1.45 6.41
C ALA A 150 5.76 -1.83 6.91
N TYR A 151 6.79 -1.41 6.17
CA TYR A 151 8.20 -1.69 6.47
C TYR A 151 9.04 -0.50 6.03
N LYS A 152 10.15 -0.22 6.75
CA LYS A 152 10.98 0.99 6.54
C LYS A 152 10.11 2.25 6.60
N ASN A 153 10.14 3.10 5.58
CA ASN A 153 9.39 4.35 5.47
C ASN A 153 7.86 4.27 5.65
N GLY A 154 7.25 3.08 5.66
CA GLY A 154 5.82 2.96 5.90
C GLY A 154 5.48 3.27 7.36
N SER A 155 4.65 4.26 7.63
CA SER A 155 4.28 4.67 8.99
C SER A 155 2.98 4.01 9.48
N LEU A 156 2.79 3.93 10.80
CA LEU A 156 1.56 3.45 11.44
C LEU A 156 0.34 4.33 11.12
N PRO A 157 0.42 5.68 11.12
CA PRO A 157 -0.71 6.52 10.74
C PRO A 157 -1.18 6.26 9.31
N LEU A 158 -0.25 6.16 8.34
CA LEU A 158 -0.58 5.87 6.95
C LEU A 158 -1.16 4.47 6.78
N LEU A 159 -0.57 3.47 7.45
CA LEU A 159 -1.10 2.11 7.45
C LEU A 159 -2.53 2.09 7.99
N ARG A 160 -2.80 2.73 9.15
CA ARG A 160 -4.13 2.80 9.75
C ARG A 160 -5.13 3.48 8.83
N ALA A 161 -4.77 4.63 8.25
CA ALA A 161 -5.63 5.33 7.30
C ALA A 161 -5.92 4.48 6.06
N LYS A 162 -4.94 3.69 5.58
CA LYS A 162 -5.14 2.74 4.48
C LYS A 162 -6.12 1.63 4.86
N LEU A 163 -5.96 1.00 6.02
CA LEU A 163 -6.91 -0.01 6.50
C LEU A 163 -8.32 0.56 6.67
N GLN A 164 -8.46 1.76 7.21
CA GLN A 164 -9.77 2.42 7.38
C GLN A 164 -10.47 2.66 6.04
N ARG A 165 -9.73 3.16 5.03
CA ARG A 165 -10.26 3.31 3.67
C ARG A 165 -10.67 1.96 3.09
N TRP A 166 -9.88 0.92 3.32
CA TRP A 166 -10.24 -0.42 2.86
C TRP A 166 -11.48 -0.96 3.56
N MET A 167 -11.78 -0.51 4.77
CA MET A 167 -12.97 -0.91 5.53
C MET A 167 -14.18 0.00 5.27
N ASP A 168 -14.07 0.92 4.30
CA ASP A 168 -15.15 1.84 3.95
C ASP A 168 -16.34 1.10 3.32
N HIS A 169 -17.52 1.74 3.39
CA HIS A 169 -18.78 1.17 2.99
C HIS A 169 -18.85 0.77 1.51
N ASP A 170 -18.06 1.44 0.67
CA ASP A 170 -17.97 1.22 -0.77
C ASP A 170 -17.12 0.01 -1.18
N THR A 171 -16.54 -0.70 -0.21
CA THR A 171 -15.77 -1.93 -0.44
C THR A 171 -16.48 -3.17 0.11
N SER A 172 -16.16 -4.36 -0.44
CA SER A 172 -16.59 -5.65 0.12
C SER A 172 -15.61 -6.24 1.15
N VAL A 173 -14.59 -5.47 1.58
CA VAL A 173 -13.66 -5.91 2.61
C VAL A 173 -14.38 -6.02 3.95
N GLN A 174 -14.23 -7.16 4.61
CA GLN A 174 -14.81 -7.44 5.92
C GLN A 174 -13.77 -7.41 7.04
N VAL A 175 -12.52 -7.74 6.69
CA VAL A 175 -11.39 -7.77 7.61
C VAL A 175 -10.18 -7.12 6.95
N ALA A 176 -9.58 -6.16 7.64
CA ALA A 176 -8.32 -5.55 7.25
C ALA A 176 -7.26 -5.76 8.33
N ILE A 177 -6.14 -6.37 7.95
CA ILE A 177 -5.00 -6.64 8.83
C ILE A 177 -3.83 -5.76 8.37
N GLY A 178 -3.36 -4.87 9.22
CA GLY A 178 -2.13 -4.11 8.95
C GLY A 178 -1.01 -4.51 9.89
N ILE A 179 0.21 -4.68 9.36
CA ILE A 179 1.40 -4.98 10.16
C ILE A 179 2.50 -4.00 9.87
N LYS A 180 3.01 -3.34 10.91
CA LYS A 180 4.22 -2.54 10.85
C LYS A 180 5.41 -3.33 11.37
N ILE A 181 6.47 -3.39 10.57
CA ILE A 181 7.77 -3.98 10.91
C ILE A 181 8.77 -2.84 11.09
N PHE A 182 9.30 -2.72 12.30
CA PHE A 182 10.28 -1.69 12.67
C PHE A 182 11.72 -2.11 12.31
N VAL A 183 12.49 -1.16 11.80
CA VAL A 183 13.91 -1.31 11.39
C VAL A 183 14.86 -0.68 12.41
N GLY A 184 14.37 0.20 13.30
CA GLY A 184 15.15 0.94 14.28
C GLY A 184 15.96 0.09 15.30
N PRO A 185 16.94 0.70 15.98
CA PRO A 185 17.95 0.03 16.82
C PRO A 185 17.39 -0.58 18.12
N VAL A 186 16.16 -0.28 18.50
CA VAL A 186 15.54 -0.72 19.74
C VAL A 186 14.46 -1.77 19.44
N THR A 187 14.90 -2.97 19.09
CA THR A 187 14.10 -4.20 18.85
C THR A 187 13.14 -4.18 17.66
N SER A 188 13.14 -5.28 16.89
CA SER A 188 12.14 -5.56 15.85
C SER A 188 10.76 -5.75 16.49
N ARG A 189 10.04 -4.65 16.67
CA ARG A 189 8.64 -4.69 17.10
C ARG A 189 7.77 -4.99 15.88
N ARG A 190 6.70 -5.75 16.10
CA ARG A 190 5.62 -5.93 15.13
C ARG A 190 4.35 -5.46 15.79
N VAL A 191 3.63 -4.56 15.12
CA VAL A 191 2.31 -4.14 15.57
C VAL A 191 1.31 -4.63 14.54
N ALA A 192 0.36 -5.45 14.97
CA ALA A 192 -0.77 -5.88 14.16
C ALA A 192 -2.00 -5.02 14.52
N ILE A 193 -2.65 -4.46 13.51
CA ILE A 193 -3.91 -3.72 13.62
C ILE A 193 -4.96 -4.54 12.88
N LEU A 194 -5.97 -5.00 13.61
CA LEU A 194 -7.12 -5.70 13.05
C LEU A 194 -8.31 -4.74 13.01
N HIS A 195 -8.91 -4.56 11.84
CA HIS A 195 -10.16 -3.86 11.68
C HIS A 195 -11.21 -4.81 11.08
N ARG A 196 -12.36 -4.93 11.73
CA ARG A 196 -13.50 -5.76 11.28
C ARG A 196 -14.76 -4.91 11.14
N ARG A 197 -15.59 -5.20 10.14
CA ARG A 197 -16.92 -4.60 9.96
C ARG A 197 -17.94 -5.36 10.82
N GLY A 198 -18.72 -4.61 11.62
CA GLY A 198 -19.78 -5.13 12.48
C GLY A 198 -21.04 -5.51 11.70
#